data_AF-A0A1I2X3Q2-F1
#
_entry.id   AF-A0A1I2X3Q2-F1
#
_cell.length_a   1.000
_cell.length_b   1.000
_cell.length_c   1.000
_cell.angle_alpha   90.00
_cell.angle_beta   90.00
_cell.angle_gamma   90.00
#
_symmetry.space_group_name_H-M   'P 1'
#
loop_
_entity.id
_entity.type
_entity.pdbx_description
1 polymer ?
#
loop_
_entity_poly.entity_id
_entity_poly.type
_entity_poly.pdbx_seq_one_letter_code
_entity_poly.pdbx_strand_id
1 'polypeptide(L)'
;MSDRKRMNANESQGMDATHRAAAEFGLEVDTETADWYDAVGPTGEKYEVKSTVEEYSGEYSDGDPGRFRLWEDQHVSLVHADASGTAFYVFVLFDEPGVDGDVVDMKRLRPSEVTEIVNDVGDGEWNLAKHPERRSRQQKVPWTAVFDR
;
A
#
# COMPACT_ATOMS: atom_id res chain seq x y z
N MET A 1 9.97 -5.88 21.21
CA MET A 1 8.53 -5.45 21.18
C MET A 1 7.66 -6.66 20.78
N SER A 2 6.50 -6.95 21.41
CA SER A 2 5.68 -8.15 21.11
C SER A 2 4.98 -8.05 19.74
N ASP A 3 4.88 -9.16 18.99
CA ASP A 3 4.27 -9.23 17.64
C ASP A 3 2.86 -8.64 17.57
N ARG A 4 2.05 -8.80 18.63
CA ARG A 4 0.70 -8.23 18.70
C ARG A 4 0.70 -6.70 18.72
N LYS A 5 1.71 -6.08 19.34
CA LYS A 5 1.82 -4.60 19.37
C LYS A 5 2.20 -4.04 17.99
N ARG A 6 3.00 -4.78 17.21
CA ARG A 6 3.38 -4.42 15.84
C ARG A 6 2.24 -4.57 14.85
N MET A 7 1.45 -5.64 14.99
CA MET A 7 0.28 -5.88 14.15
C MET A 7 -0.73 -4.73 14.29
N ASN A 8 -1.07 -4.36 15.53
CA ASN A 8 -1.96 -3.23 15.81
C ASN A 8 -1.41 -1.89 15.29
N ALA A 9 -0.08 -1.67 15.35
CA ALA A 9 0.55 -0.45 14.84
C ALA A 9 0.47 -0.35 13.31
N ASN A 10 0.73 -1.46 12.60
CA ASN A 10 0.62 -1.50 11.14
C ASN A 10 -0.83 -1.31 10.67
N GLU A 11 -1.81 -1.94 11.33
CA GLU A 11 -3.22 -1.75 11.03
C GLU A 11 -3.66 -0.29 11.28
N SER A 12 -3.20 0.31 12.38
CA SER A 12 -3.51 1.71 12.69
C SER A 12 -2.90 2.68 11.68
N GLN A 13 -1.64 2.47 11.28
CA GLN A 13 -0.97 3.28 10.25
C GLN A 13 -1.62 3.07 8.87
N GLY A 14 -2.07 1.86 8.55
CA GLY A 14 -2.81 1.58 7.31
C GLY A 14 -4.11 2.38 7.25
N MET A 15 -4.90 2.34 8.31
CA MET A 15 -6.15 3.10 8.40
C MET A 15 -5.93 4.62 8.36
N ASP A 16 -4.92 5.14 9.07
CA ASP A 16 -4.57 6.56 9.02
C ASP A 16 -4.17 6.99 7.60
N ALA A 17 -3.34 6.20 6.91
CA ALA A 17 -2.98 6.44 5.52
C ALA A 17 -4.22 6.50 4.61
N THR A 18 -5.17 5.58 4.80
CA THR A 18 -6.43 5.57 4.04
C THR A 18 -7.23 6.84 4.26
N HIS A 19 -7.36 7.31 5.51
CA HIS A 19 -8.06 8.55 5.80
C HIS A 19 -7.36 9.78 5.20
N ARG A 20 -6.03 9.85 5.28
CA ARG A 20 -5.26 10.95 4.69
C ARG A 20 -5.35 10.96 3.16
N ALA A 21 -5.24 9.79 2.52
CA ALA A 21 -5.43 9.64 1.08
C ALA A 21 -6.86 10.03 0.66
N ALA A 22 -7.88 9.63 1.42
CA ALA A 22 -9.25 9.99 1.14
C ALA A 22 -9.48 11.52 1.20
N ALA A 23 -8.89 12.19 2.19
CA ALA A 23 -8.95 13.65 2.28
C ALA A 23 -8.25 14.34 1.11
N GLU A 24 -7.05 13.88 0.73
CA GLU A 24 -6.26 14.47 -0.36
C GLU A 24 -6.93 14.30 -1.74
N PHE A 25 -7.43 13.09 -2.03
CA PHE A 25 -7.97 12.75 -3.35
C PHE A 25 -9.50 12.85 -3.45
N GLY A 26 -10.18 13.32 -2.39
CA GLY A 26 -11.65 13.45 -2.37
C GLY A 26 -12.38 12.12 -2.47
N LEU A 27 -11.92 11.11 -1.72
CA LEU A 27 -12.46 9.76 -1.72
C LEU A 27 -13.34 9.51 -0.49
N GLU A 28 -14.18 8.49 -0.57
CA GLU A 28 -14.91 7.91 0.56
C GLU A 28 -14.22 6.61 1.01
N VAL A 29 -13.95 6.48 2.31
CA VAL A 29 -13.34 5.27 2.88
C VAL A 29 -14.36 4.13 2.86
N ASP A 30 -13.97 2.98 2.30
CA ASP A 30 -14.81 1.78 2.19
C ASP A 30 -13.94 0.53 2.37
N THR A 31 -13.80 0.10 3.62
CA THR A 31 -13.04 -1.10 3.99
C THR A 31 -13.95 -2.30 4.33
N GLU A 32 -15.28 -2.14 4.20
CA GLU A 32 -16.25 -3.17 4.58
C GLU A 32 -16.83 -3.91 3.35
N THR A 33 -16.87 -3.26 2.19
CA THR A 33 -17.49 -3.82 0.98
C THR A 33 -16.62 -4.89 0.32
N ALA A 34 -15.30 -4.70 0.29
CA ALA A 34 -14.36 -5.68 -0.24
C ALA A 34 -12.97 -5.53 0.40
N ASP A 35 -12.11 -6.54 0.24
CA ASP A 35 -10.78 -6.64 0.86
C ASP A 35 -9.61 -6.28 -0.09
N TRP A 36 -9.93 -5.72 -1.25
CA TRP A 36 -8.95 -5.38 -2.31
C TRP A 36 -8.91 -3.90 -2.69
N TYR A 37 -9.75 -3.08 -2.05
CA TYR A 37 -9.66 -1.62 -2.09
C TYR A 37 -10.04 -1.07 -0.71
N ASP A 38 -9.59 0.15 -0.42
CA ASP A 38 -9.81 0.83 0.86
C ASP A 38 -10.69 2.08 0.72
N ALA A 39 -10.85 2.61 -0.49
CA ALA A 39 -11.63 3.82 -0.75
C ALA A 39 -12.28 3.84 -2.15
N VAL A 40 -13.29 4.69 -2.31
CA VAL A 40 -14.07 4.86 -3.52
C VAL A 40 -14.11 6.33 -3.94
N GLY A 41 -13.88 6.59 -5.22
CA GLY A 41 -14.01 7.92 -5.82
C GLY A 41 -15.46 8.32 -6.10
N PRO A 42 -15.73 9.60 -6.38
CA PRO A 42 -17.09 10.10 -6.60
C PRO A 42 -17.79 9.50 -7.83
N THR A 43 -17.05 8.91 -8.77
CA THR A 43 -17.62 8.22 -9.94
C THR A 43 -17.59 6.70 -9.82
N GLY A 44 -17.21 6.18 -8.64
CA GLY A 44 -17.17 4.76 -8.33
C GLY A 44 -15.82 4.09 -8.55
N GLU A 45 -14.77 4.85 -8.86
CA GLU A 45 -13.42 4.30 -9.01
C GLU A 45 -12.92 3.71 -7.69
N LYS A 46 -12.17 2.61 -7.75
CA LYS A 46 -11.70 1.86 -6.58
C LYS A 46 -10.23 2.16 -6.30
N TYR A 47 -9.92 2.45 -5.05
CA TYR A 47 -8.59 2.88 -4.61
C TYR A 47 -8.07 1.95 -3.52
N GLU A 48 -6.95 1.28 -3.79
CA GLU A 48 -6.18 0.57 -2.75
C GLU A 48 -5.09 1.51 -2.22
N VAL A 49 -5.02 1.65 -0.90
CA VAL A 49 -4.04 2.53 -0.24
C VAL A 49 -2.92 1.67 0.35
N LYS A 50 -1.68 2.03 0.03
CA LYS A 50 -0.49 1.38 0.58
C LYS A 50 0.39 2.43 1.24
N SER A 51 0.80 2.16 2.47
CA SER A 51 1.70 3.05 3.20
C SER A 51 3.03 2.40 3.55
N THR A 52 4.04 3.24 3.70
CA THR A 52 5.36 2.90 4.24
C THR A 52 6.03 4.15 4.80
N VAL A 53 7.27 4.02 5.26
CA VAL A 53 8.08 5.12 5.82
C VAL A 53 9.31 5.38 4.95
N GLU A 54 9.93 6.56 5.02
CA GLU A 54 11.20 6.82 4.33
C GLU A 54 12.28 5.86 4.83
N GLU A 55 12.42 5.78 6.14
CA GLU A 55 13.40 4.94 6.83
C GLU A 55 12.76 4.33 8.09
N TYR A 56 12.96 3.04 8.29
CA TYR A 56 12.54 2.43 9.55
C TYR A 56 13.50 2.82 10.67
N SER A 57 12.94 3.26 11.80
CA SER A 57 13.69 3.47 13.03
C SER A 57 13.31 2.42 14.08
N GLY A 58 14.32 1.79 14.70
CA GLY A 58 14.11 0.88 15.83
C GLY A 58 14.91 -0.42 15.83
N GLU A 59 14.71 -1.21 16.89
CA GLU A 59 15.58 -2.32 17.33
C GLU A 59 15.92 -3.40 16.27
N TYR A 60 15.18 -3.52 15.17
CA TYR A 60 15.32 -4.63 14.20
C TYR A 60 15.51 -4.23 12.74
N SER A 61 15.39 -2.95 12.39
CA SER A 61 15.49 -2.49 10.99
C SER A 61 15.86 -1.00 10.92
N ASP A 62 16.79 -0.59 11.79
CA ASP A 62 17.27 0.80 11.87
C ASP A 62 18.04 1.16 10.60
N GLY A 63 17.64 2.22 9.90
CA GLY A 63 18.31 2.67 8.68
C GLY A 63 17.87 1.97 7.38
N ASP A 64 16.95 0.99 7.46
CA ASP A 64 16.45 0.31 6.27
C ASP A 64 15.36 1.14 5.57
N PRO A 65 15.42 1.37 4.25
CA PRO A 65 14.37 2.05 3.52
C PRO A 65 13.03 1.30 3.60
N GLY A 66 11.95 2.06 3.73
CA GLY A 66 10.60 1.50 3.70
C GLY A 66 10.27 0.79 2.40
N ARG A 67 9.38 -0.19 2.51
CA ARG A 67 8.86 -0.93 1.35
C ARG A 67 7.37 -1.08 1.46
N PHE A 68 6.67 -0.79 0.36
CA PHE A 68 5.27 -1.12 0.20
C PHE A 68 5.11 -2.63 0.08
N ARG A 69 4.14 -3.17 0.82
CA ARG A 69 3.72 -4.56 0.65
C ARG A 69 2.53 -4.61 -0.27
N LEU A 70 2.71 -5.24 -1.42
CA LEU A 70 1.66 -5.53 -2.37
C LEU A 70 1.26 -6.99 -2.25
N TRP A 71 -0.03 -7.26 -2.36
CA TRP A 71 -0.59 -8.61 -2.41
C TRP A 71 -1.08 -8.91 -3.81
N GLU A 72 -0.74 -10.10 -4.32
CA GLU A 72 -0.99 -10.45 -5.72
C GLU A 72 -2.48 -10.50 -6.03
N ASP A 73 -3.28 -11.09 -5.14
CA ASP A 73 -4.74 -11.21 -5.27
C ASP A 73 -5.44 -9.84 -5.31
N GLN A 74 -4.98 -8.87 -4.52
CA GLN A 74 -5.46 -7.48 -4.61
C GLN A 74 -5.04 -6.86 -5.94
N HIS A 75 -3.77 -7.04 -6.35
CA HIS A 75 -3.27 -6.50 -7.61
C HIS A 75 -4.03 -7.04 -8.82
N VAL A 76 -4.31 -8.35 -8.86
CA VAL A 76 -5.13 -8.98 -9.89
C VAL A 76 -6.53 -8.36 -9.93
N SER A 77 -7.17 -8.17 -8.77
CA SER A 77 -8.49 -7.52 -8.69
C SER A 77 -8.47 -6.09 -9.22
N LEU A 78 -7.44 -5.31 -8.88
CA LEU A 78 -7.26 -3.93 -9.34
C LEU A 78 -6.99 -3.86 -10.84
N VAL A 79 -6.16 -4.75 -11.40
CA VAL A 79 -5.91 -4.84 -12.85
C VAL A 79 -7.20 -5.20 -13.60
N HIS A 80 -8.01 -6.13 -13.08
CA HIS A 80 -9.31 -6.46 -13.66
C HIS A 80 -10.28 -5.26 -13.62
N ALA A 81 -10.30 -4.51 -12.52
CA ALA A 81 -11.12 -3.30 -12.39
C ALA A 81 -10.62 -2.15 -13.28
N ASP A 82 -9.30 -2.01 -13.49
CA ASP A 82 -8.72 -0.97 -14.34
C ASP A 82 -8.88 -1.24 -15.84
N ALA A 83 -9.27 -2.45 -16.25
CA ALA A 83 -9.66 -2.69 -17.65
C ALA A 83 -10.80 -1.76 -18.12
N SER A 84 -11.55 -1.16 -17.18
CA SER A 84 -12.57 -0.13 -17.43
C SER A 84 -12.12 1.30 -17.07
N GLY A 85 -10.86 1.49 -16.68
CA GLY A 85 -10.27 2.77 -16.26
C GLY A 85 -10.67 3.24 -14.86
N THR A 86 -11.17 2.34 -14.01
CA THR A 86 -11.83 2.66 -12.74
C THR A 86 -11.11 2.13 -11.50
N ALA A 87 -9.79 1.89 -11.56
CA ALA A 87 -9.04 1.48 -10.38
C ALA A 87 -7.67 2.17 -10.28
N PHE A 88 -7.23 2.39 -9.05
CA PHE A 88 -6.00 3.10 -8.72
C PHE A 88 -5.34 2.52 -7.46
N TYR A 89 -4.04 2.72 -7.37
CA TYR A 89 -3.31 2.69 -6.11
C TYR A 89 -3.09 4.12 -5.61
N VAL A 90 -3.09 4.29 -4.30
CA VAL A 90 -2.49 5.46 -3.63
C VAL A 90 -1.36 4.98 -2.73
N PHE A 91 -0.16 5.46 -3.00
CA PHE A 91 1.01 5.23 -2.16
C PHE A 91 1.22 6.41 -1.23
N VAL A 92 1.29 6.15 0.07
CA VAL A 92 1.52 7.16 1.12
C VAL A 92 2.87 6.91 1.77
N LEU A 93 3.74 7.91 1.74
CA LEU A 93 5.05 7.87 2.38
C LEU A 93 5.03 8.72 3.63
N PHE A 94 5.38 8.13 4.77
CA PHE A 94 5.54 8.83 6.04
C PHE A 94 7.03 9.04 6.34
N ASP A 95 7.34 10.06 7.14
CA ASP A 95 8.70 10.29 7.63
C ASP A 95 9.10 9.27 8.71
N GLU A 96 8.15 8.89 9.57
CA GLU A 96 8.34 7.93 10.64
C GLU A 96 7.15 6.96 10.81
N PRO A 97 7.35 5.78 11.44
CA PRO A 97 6.28 4.79 11.58
C PRO A 97 5.26 5.18 12.64
N GLY A 98 4.01 4.75 12.43
CA GLY A 98 2.89 5.01 13.32
C GLY A 98 1.95 6.10 12.83
N VAL A 99 0.92 6.41 13.63
CA VAL A 99 -0.11 7.41 13.32
C VAL A 99 0.35 8.85 13.55
N ASP A 100 1.43 9.01 14.31
CA ASP A 100 2.01 10.32 14.63
C ASP A 100 2.95 10.84 13.54
N GLY A 101 3.35 9.99 12.58
CA GLY A 101 4.19 10.37 11.46
C GLY A 101 3.50 11.34 10.51
N ASP A 102 4.29 12.23 9.92
CA ASP A 102 3.85 13.19 8.92
C ASP A 102 3.92 12.58 7.52
N VAL A 103 2.96 12.96 6.67
CA VAL A 103 2.99 12.54 5.27
C VAL A 103 4.05 13.36 4.56
N VAL A 104 5.04 12.66 4.03
CA VAL A 104 6.09 13.22 3.16
C VAL A 104 5.54 13.43 1.76
N ASP A 105 4.90 12.41 1.19
CA ASP A 105 4.33 12.46 -0.15
C ASP A 105 3.20 11.43 -0.36
N MET A 106 2.32 11.71 -1.32
CA MET A 106 1.30 10.79 -1.81
C MET A 106 1.33 10.69 -3.33
N LYS A 107 1.42 9.47 -3.86
CA LYS A 107 1.43 9.21 -5.31
C LYS A 107 0.28 8.29 -5.70
N ARG A 108 -0.60 8.78 -6.57
CA ARG A 108 -1.65 7.97 -7.20
C ARG A 108 -1.11 7.37 -8.49
N LEU A 109 -1.25 6.05 -8.65
CA LEU A 109 -0.83 5.31 -9.85
C LEU A 109 -1.93 4.39 -10.38
N ARG A 110 -1.93 4.15 -11.69
CA ARG A 110 -2.73 3.10 -12.32
C ARG A 110 -2.18 1.72 -11.99
N PRO A 111 -3.02 0.67 -11.92
CA PRO A 111 -2.56 -0.70 -11.81
C PRO A 111 -1.55 -1.11 -12.89
N SER A 112 -1.68 -0.62 -14.14
CA SER A 112 -0.69 -0.90 -15.19
C SER A 112 0.69 -0.32 -14.87
N GLU A 113 0.75 0.91 -14.35
CA GLU A 113 2.00 1.51 -13.88
C GLU A 113 2.58 0.68 -12.74
N VAL A 114 1.72 0.16 -11.85
CA VAL A 114 2.15 -0.73 -10.75
C VAL A 114 2.68 -2.08 -11.25
N THR A 115 2.11 -2.63 -12.31
CA THR A 115 2.64 -3.84 -12.97
C THR A 115 4.06 -3.64 -13.50
N GLU A 116 4.36 -2.47 -14.08
CA GLU A 116 5.72 -2.15 -14.55
C GLU A 116 6.72 -2.16 -13.38
N ILE A 117 6.36 -1.56 -12.24
CA ILE A 117 7.18 -1.59 -11.00
C ILE A 117 7.48 -3.01 -10.55
N VAL A 118 6.43 -3.82 -10.49
CA VAL A 118 6.48 -5.20 -9.99
C VAL A 118 7.44 -6.01 -10.85
N ASN A 119 7.39 -5.79 -12.16
CA ASN A 119 8.29 -6.41 -13.13
C ASN A 119 9.73 -5.91 -12.96
N ASP A 120 9.95 -4.61 -12.78
CA ASP A 120 11.30 -4.04 -12.64
C ASP A 120 12.00 -4.42 -11.32
N VAL A 121 11.24 -4.50 -10.22
CA VAL A 121 11.81 -4.69 -8.86
C VAL A 121 12.03 -6.16 -8.52
N GLY A 122 11.17 -7.05 -9.01
CA GLY A 122 11.23 -8.47 -8.65
C GLY A 122 11.11 -9.41 -9.83
N ASP A 123 11.41 -8.95 -11.05
CA ASP A 123 11.29 -9.73 -12.28
C ASP A 123 9.88 -10.33 -12.49
N GLY A 124 8.86 -9.68 -11.91
CA GLY A 124 7.46 -10.14 -11.91
C GLY A 124 7.16 -11.26 -10.89
N GLU A 125 8.10 -11.59 -10.02
CA GLU A 125 7.95 -12.67 -9.04
C GLU A 125 7.19 -12.22 -7.78
N TRP A 126 6.06 -12.89 -7.55
CA TRP A 126 5.31 -12.82 -6.31
C TRP A 126 5.72 -13.96 -5.39
N ASN A 127 6.10 -13.63 -4.15
CA ASN A 127 6.59 -14.60 -3.17
C ASN A 127 5.48 -15.06 -2.24
N LEU A 128 5.30 -16.36 -2.01
CA LEU A 128 4.30 -16.85 -1.07
C LEU A 128 4.57 -16.30 0.34
N ALA A 129 3.59 -15.58 0.91
CA ALA A 129 3.75 -15.07 2.26
C ALA A 129 3.77 -16.21 3.27
N LYS A 130 4.76 -16.22 4.17
CA LYS A 130 4.80 -17.12 5.33
C LYS A 130 3.95 -16.58 6.48
N HIS A 131 2.73 -16.11 6.20
CA HIS A 131 1.79 -15.61 7.20
C HIS A 131 0.51 -16.46 7.21
N PRO A 132 0.03 -16.91 8.38
CA PRO A 132 -1.16 -17.78 8.46
C PRO A 132 -2.47 -17.07 8.07
N GLU A 133 -2.50 -15.74 8.12
CA GLU A 133 -3.71 -14.92 7.98
C GLU A 133 -4.10 -14.63 6.52
N ARG A 134 -3.14 -14.66 5.59
CA ARG A 134 -3.40 -14.52 4.15
C ARG A 134 -2.49 -15.45 3.36
N ARG A 135 -3.06 -16.49 2.74
CA ARG A 135 -2.35 -17.46 1.88
C ARG A 135 -2.13 -16.93 0.46
N SER A 136 -1.83 -15.64 0.33
CA SER A 136 -1.57 -14.99 -0.95
C SER A 136 -0.07 -14.76 -1.15
N ARG A 137 0.33 -14.55 -2.40
CA ARG A 137 1.70 -14.13 -2.72
C ARG A 137 1.81 -12.62 -2.53
N GLN A 138 2.98 -12.17 -2.09
CA GLN A 138 3.29 -10.77 -1.84
C GLN A 138 4.56 -10.36 -2.57
N GLN A 139 4.68 -9.08 -2.85
CA GLN A 139 5.92 -8.46 -3.26
C GLN A 139 6.17 -7.21 -2.42
N LYS A 140 7.42 -7.00 -2.05
CA LYS A 140 7.84 -5.79 -1.33
C LYS A 140 8.53 -4.85 -2.31
N VAL A 141 7.94 -3.69 -2.53
CA VAL A 141 8.42 -2.67 -3.47
C VAL A 141 9.07 -1.54 -2.67
N PRO A 142 10.36 -1.22 -2.89
CA PRO A 142 11.00 -0.06 -2.27
C PRO A 142 10.22 1.23 -2.55
N TRP A 143 10.11 2.13 -1.57
CA TRP A 143 9.38 3.37 -1.79
C TRP A 143 10.01 4.23 -2.89
N THR A 144 11.35 4.24 -3.00
CA THR A 144 12.09 4.94 -4.06
C THR A 144 11.68 4.49 -5.44
N ALA A 145 11.41 3.19 -5.61
CA ALA A 145 10.90 2.69 -6.87
C ALA A 145 9.62 3.46 -7.24
N VAL A 146 8.69 3.68 -6.29
CA VAL A 146 7.42 4.39 -6.52
C VAL A 146 7.61 5.88 -6.77
N PHE A 147 8.37 6.56 -5.92
CA PHE A 147 8.42 8.02 -5.88
C PHE A 147 9.46 8.63 -6.83
N ASP A 148 10.58 7.95 -7.11
CA ASP A 148 11.68 8.50 -7.93
C ASP A 148 11.46 8.36 -9.46
N ARG A 149 10.26 7.93 -9.87
CA ARG A 149 9.85 7.88 -11.29
C ARG A 149 9.25 9.19 -11.75
#